data_AF-A0A554LP32-F1
#
_entry.id   AF-A0A554LP32-F1
#
_cell.length_a   1.000
_cell.length_b   1.000
_cell.length_c   1.000
_cell.angle_alpha   90.00
_cell.angle_beta   90.00
_cell.angle_gamma   90.00
#
_symmetry.space_group_name_H-M   'P 1'
#
loop_
_entity.id
_entity.type
_entity.pdbx_description
1 polymer ?
#
loop_
_entity_poly.entity_id
_entity_poly.type
_entity_poly.pdbx_seq_one_letter_code
_entity_poly.pdbx_strand_id
1 'polypeptide(L)' 'MANSIIKNKNSKIHTVSGVELRRLIIEAVYEILNDPDFGLELQDWVKERLKKRPKKTISFEEIKKKYK' A
#
# COMPACT_ATOMS: atom_id res chain seq x y z
N MET A 1 29.55 7.87 -42.49
CA MET A 1 28.11 7.88 -42.18
C MET A 1 27.98 8.11 -40.68
N ALA A 2 27.34 9.21 -40.28
CA ALA A 2 27.41 9.73 -38.92
C ALA A 2 26.52 8.92 -37.95
N ASN A 3 27.10 8.48 -36.83
CA ASN A 3 26.34 7.93 -35.71
C ASN A 3 25.61 9.08 -35.00
N SER A 4 24.30 9.17 -35.19
CA SER A 4 23.44 10.12 -34.50
C SER A 4 23.29 9.70 -33.03
N ILE A 5 24.11 10.29 -32.16
CA ILE A 5 23.90 10.28 -30.71
C ILE A 5 22.63 11.09 -30.46
N ILE A 6 21.51 10.39 -30.24
CA ILE A 6 20.24 10.98 -29.80
C ILE A 6 20.47 11.46 -28.36
N LYS A 7 20.97 12.69 -28.20
CA LYS A 7 20.98 13.38 -26.91
C LYS A 7 19.54 13.79 -26.62
N ASN A 8 18.83 12.99 -25.83
CA ASN A 8 17.52 13.34 -25.29
C ASN A 8 17.69 14.57 -24.38
N LYS A 9 17.35 15.76 -24.88
CA LYS A 9 17.58 17.06 -24.22
C LYS A 9 16.52 17.43 -23.16
N ASN A 10 15.60 16.52 -22.83
CA ASN A 10 14.40 16.87 -22.03
C ASN A 10 14.27 16.17 -20.67
N SER A 11 15.32 15.57 -20.09
CA SER A 11 15.28 15.23 -18.66
C SER A 11 15.67 16.46 -17.84
N LYS A 12 14.70 17.34 -17.58
CA LYS A 12 14.85 18.41 -16.58
C LYS A 12 15.05 17.72 -15.23
N ILE A 13 16.31 17.62 -14.79
CA ILE A 13 16.65 17.03 -13.49
C ILE A 13 16.09 17.98 -12.44
N HIS A 14 14.95 17.63 -11.84
CA HIS A 14 14.44 18.33 -10.68
C HIS A 14 15.36 18.03 -9.50
N THR A 15 16.34 18.89 -9.27
CA THR A 15 17.17 18.83 -8.07
C THR A 15 16.33 19.30 -6.90
N VAL A 16 15.64 18.36 -6.24
CA VAL A 16 14.98 18.61 -4.96
C VAL A 16 16.06 18.93 -3.94
N SER A 17 15.91 20.02 -3.20
CA SER A 17 16.89 20.35 -2.16
C SER A 17 16.88 19.28 -1.08
N GLY A 18 18.02 19.02 -0.44
CA GLY A 18 18.10 18.05 0.65
C GLY A 18 17.16 18.36 1.82
N VAL A 19 16.77 19.63 1.98
CA VAL A 19 15.80 20.08 2.99
C VAL A 19 14.37 19.70 2.59
N GLU A 20 13.98 19.96 1.34
CA GLU A 20 12.66 19.57 0.83
C GLU A 20 12.47 18.06 0.83
N LEU A 21 13.51 17.29 0.48
CA LEU A 21 13.44 15.83 0.52
C LEU A 21 13.24 15.30 1.94
N ARG A 22 13.97 15.84 2.91
CA ARG A 22 13.81 15.47 4.33
C ARG A 22 12.40 15.80 4.82
N ARG A 23 11.89 16.99 4.48
CA ARG A 23 10.54 17.40 4.84
C ARG A 23 9.50 16.43 4.28
N LEU A 24 9.61 16.07 3.01
CA LEU A 24 8.67 15.16 2.34
C LEU A 24 8.70 13.75 2.95
N ILE A 25 9.89 13.25 3.32
CA ILE A 25 10.01 11.96 4.03
C ILE A 25 9.31 12.04 5.39
N ILE A 26 9.55 13.11 6.15
CA ILE A 26 8.94 13.28 7.48
C ILE A 26 7.41 13.36 7.36
N GLU A 27 6.89 14.15 6.44
CA GLU A 27 5.44 14.27 6.20
C GLU A 27 4.83 12.92 5.83
N ALA A 28 5.43 12.19 4.89
CA ALA A 28 4.94 10.86 4.48
C ALA A 28 4.95 9.85 5.63
N VAL A 29 6.00 9.84 6.47
CA VAL A 29 6.06 8.97 7.65
C VAL A 29 5.00 9.36 8.68
N TYR A 30 4.79 10.66 8.92
CA TYR A 30 3.75 11.12 9.84
C TYR A 30 2.34 10.76 9.37
N GLU A 31 2.05 10.89 8.07
CA GLU A 31 0.76 10.49 7.50
C GLU A 31 0.50 9.00 7.74
N ILE A 32 1.49 8.15 7.45
CA ILE A 32 1.41 6.71 7.67
C ILE A 32 1.21 6.36 9.15
N LEU A 33 1.97 6.99 10.06
CA LEU A 33 1.88 6.70 11.49
C LEU A 33 0.60 7.21 12.15
N ASN A 34 -0.03 8.23 11.57
CA ASN A 34 -1.29 8.78 12.06
C ASN A 34 -2.51 8.04 11.48
N ASP A 35 -2.33 7.16 10.50
CA ASP A 35 -3.40 6.31 10.00
C ASP A 35 -3.65 5.15 10.99
N PRO A 36 -4.80 5.15 11.70
CA PRO A 36 -5.10 4.12 12.69
C PRO A 36 -5.28 2.72 12.06
N ASP A 37 -5.54 2.66 10.75
CA ASP A 37 -5.76 1.43 10.01
C ASP A 37 -4.53 0.97 9.22
N PHE A 38 -3.40 1.69 9.34
CA PHE A 38 -2.17 1.34 8.63
C PHE A 38 -1.70 -0.08 8.98
N GLY A 39 -1.53 -0.90 7.94
CA GLY A 39 -1.12 -2.31 8.09
C GLY A 39 -2.24 -3.27 8.51
N LEU A 40 -3.47 -2.80 8.73
CA LEU A 40 -4.65 -3.64 8.94
C LEU A 40 -5.33 -4.04 7.63
N GLU A 41 -4.89 -3.47 6.51
CA GLU A 41 -5.40 -3.77 5.18
C GLU A 41 -5.10 -5.22 4.78
N LEU A 42 -6.11 -5.92 4.27
CA LEU A 42 -5.92 -7.26 3.75
C LEU A 42 -5.09 -7.23 2.46
N GLN A 43 -4.04 -8.05 2.41
CA GLN A 43 -3.29 -8.30 1.17
C GLN A 43 -4.21 -8.90 0.09
N ASP A 44 -3.96 -8.59 -1.18
CA ASP A 44 -4.88 -8.96 -2.27
C ASP A 44 -5.05 -10.48 -2.43
N TRP A 45 -4.00 -11.26 -2.18
CA TRP A 45 -4.12 -12.72 -2.17
C TRP A 45 -5.03 -13.23 -1.04
N VAL A 46 -5.10 -12.52 0.09
CA VAL A 46 -6.02 -12.84 1.19
C VAL A 46 -7.46 -12.53 0.78
N LYS A 47 -7.69 -11.36 0.15
CA LYS A 47 -9.01 -10.99 -0.40
C LYS A 47 -9.51 -12.03 -1.41
N GLU A 48 -8.65 -12.43 -2.34
CA GLU A 48 -8.96 -13.48 -3.33
C GLU A 48 -9.25 -14.84 -2.68
N ARG A 49 -8.48 -15.21 -1.65
CA ARG A 49 -8.73 -16.44 -0.90
C ARG A 49 -10.06 -16.41 -0.14
N LEU A 50 -10.44 -15.25 0.41
CA LEU A 50 -11.71 -15.08 1.13
C LEU A 50 -12.92 -15.16 0.20
N LYS A 51 -12.82 -14.62 -1.03
CA LYS A 51 -13.90 -14.74 -2.05
C LYS A 51 -14.17 -16.19 -2.43
N LYS A 52 -13.13 -17.03 -2.51
CA LYS A 52 -13.22 -18.43 -2.97
C LYS A 52 -13.68 -19.40 -1.88
N ARG A 53 -13.68 -19.00 -0.61
CA ARG A 53 -14.12 -19.89 0.47
C ARG A 53 -15.65 -19.96 0.53
N PRO A 54 -16.23 -21.16 0.69
CA PRO A 54 -17.64 -21.26 0.99
C PRO A 54 -17.91 -20.50 2.29
N LYS A 55 -18.86 -19.56 2.26
CA LYS A 55 -19.36 -18.87 3.45
C LYS A 55 -20.11 -19.87 4.31
N LYS A 56 -19.40 -20.73 5.04
CA LYS A 56 -19.98 -21.46 6.17
C LYS A 56 -20.18 -20.45 7.29
N THR A 57 -21.32 -19.77 7.24
CA THR A 57 -21.82 -18.97 8.34
C THR A 57 -22.45 -19.91 9.35
N ILE A 58 -21.97 -19.87 10.58
CA ILE A 58 -22.68 -20.43 11.73
C ILE A 58 -23.35 -19.26 12.45
N SER A 59 -24.56 -19.46 12.93
CA SER A 59 -25.27 -18.46 13.72
C SER A 59 -24.56 -18.22 15.05
N PHE A 60 -24.76 -17.03 15.61
CA PHE A 60 -24.21 -16.70 16.92
C PHE A 60 -24.80 -17.60 18.02
N GLU A 61 -26.07 -17.99 17.86
CA GLU A 61 -26.78 -18.94 18.70
C GLU A 61 -26.12 -20.32 18.70
N GLU A 62 -25.71 -20.82 17.53
CA GLU A 62 -24.97 -22.09 17.40
C GLU A 62 -23.60 -22.04 18.09
N ILE A 63 -22.88 -20.92 17.99
CA ILE A 63 -21.61 -20.72 18.71
C ILE A 63 -21.84 -20.77 20.22
N LYS A 64 -22.83 -20.01 20.72
CA LYS A 64 -23.18 -19.98 22.14
C LYS A 64 -23.51 -21.37 22.67
N LYS A 65 -24.18 -22.21 21.87
CA LYS A 65 -24.57 -23.56 22.26
C LYS A 65 -23.39 -24.55 22.28
N LYS A 66 -22.35 -24.31 21.48
CA LYS A 66 -21.18 -25.21 21.35
C LYS A 66 -20.12 -24.99 22.45
N TYR A 67 -20.03 -23.78 22.98
CA TYR A 67 -18.99 -23.37 23.94
C TYR A 67 -19.55 -23.00 25.32
N LYS A 68 -20.80 -23.37 25.60
CA LYS A 68 -21.38 -23.41 26.95
C LYS A 68 -21.35 -24.83 27.46
#